data_AF-A0A960MUV0-F1
#
_entry.id   AF-A0A960MUV0-F1
#
_cell.length_a   1.000
_cell.length_b   1.000
_cell.length_c   1.000
_cell.angle_alpha   90.00
_cell.angle_beta   90.00
_cell.angle_gamma   90.00
#
_symmetry.space_group_name_H-M   'P 1'
#
loop_
_entity.id
_entity.type
_entity.pdbx_description
1 polymer ?
#
loop_
_entity_poly.entity_id
_entity_poly.type
_entity_poly.pdbx_seq_one_letter_code
_entity_poly.pdbx_strand_id
1 'polypeptide(L)'
;MRNPLTKGQALRRAEEGLGRSLNPRQAPKTGRNGTRWVEEGGEDGPERKEEVEDPPMGWPEVDDGREPEEVAPAPVPPPPAAVETSRKRVRLQAPGFLGDEVVFTGVVREIALETGWELWVRSGRPDLWRDHPGVAGLLPPEGESMAEGEQEPTWDVALEKHYCPPFRGMAQVPIHFQEAYLRAVREALGLPGWWQSRKFGGEARLTEEELADGPPFDLPKPYWVVAAGCKSGVPTKGWGLSQYQEVVEALRGRVLFVQAGHNREWHPPLKGVVDLVDRTSSLRDLIRLIYHAEGVLGPITSLTHLAAAVPVGPGSPFPIRPCVVVEGGREAPHFIQYPMHRVLHTIGQLDCCATGGCGKSSFGKGQCPYPERLRDGAVVPRCMKLIRPAEVVAAIEGLYRGEARLPRAFGRAQAIFERLRRVRPGAATVAGAEIGVLRGEMSQLLLRGHLGLHLTMVDRWRRDPGDPGDPAFYSRPQRYFDEAKRVATESTDFARDRRRIVTMPSVEAAREVRDRSLDFIFIDADHTYEGCRDDIAAWFPKLKPDGIFGGHDYDRPRYPNEGVKRAVDEFAAAGKFHVETDRDNCWFIHPAQSNGGVAGGVGDFFNAL
;
A
#
# COMPACT_ATOMS: atom_id res chain seq x y z
N MET A 1 19.33 30.03 31.21
CA MET A 1 20.28 28.93 31.51
C MET A 1 19.76 28.12 32.67
N ARG A 2 19.19 26.94 32.42
CA ARG A 2 18.97 25.90 33.44
C ARG A 2 19.43 24.58 32.81
N ASN A 3 20.35 23.93 33.50
CA ASN A 3 21.10 22.75 33.03
C ASN A 3 20.16 21.55 32.81
N PRO A 4 20.40 20.70 31.78
CA PRO A 4 19.63 19.46 31.62
C PRO A 4 20.06 18.40 32.65
N LEU A 5 19.07 17.74 33.24
CA LEU A 5 19.26 16.66 34.21
C LEU A 5 19.84 15.42 33.51
N THR A 6 20.88 14.83 34.11
CA THR A 6 21.53 13.61 33.59
C THR A 6 20.69 12.35 33.78
N LYS A 7 20.92 11.35 32.90
CA LYS A 7 20.26 10.02 32.76
C LYS A 7 19.90 9.28 34.06
N GLY A 8 20.55 9.53 35.20
CA GLY A 8 20.30 8.83 36.47
C GLY A 8 19.19 9.40 37.36
N GLN A 9 18.66 10.61 37.09
CA GLN A 9 17.68 11.27 37.97
C GLN A 9 16.21 11.08 37.52
N ALA A 10 15.98 10.64 36.28
CA ALA A 10 14.62 10.35 35.78
C ALA A 10 14.06 9.02 36.30
N LEU A 11 14.92 8.02 36.55
CA LEU A 11 14.51 6.68 36.97
C LEU A 11 14.01 6.61 38.43
N ARG A 12 14.51 7.46 39.33
CA ARG A 12 14.07 7.45 40.74
C ARG A 12 12.70 8.05 41.00
N ARG A 13 12.18 8.89 40.11
CA ARG A 13 10.82 9.46 40.25
C ARG A 13 9.70 8.55 39.75
N ALA A 14 10.02 7.48 39.02
CA ALA A 14 9.03 6.52 38.56
C ALA A 14 8.66 5.48 39.62
N GLU A 15 9.51 5.25 40.63
CA GLU A 15 9.31 4.20 41.64
C GLU A 15 8.62 4.70 42.94
N GLU A 16 8.63 6.00 43.23
CA GLU A 16 8.08 6.55 44.49
C GLU A 16 6.57 6.87 44.46
N GLY A 17 5.87 6.61 43.35
CA GLY A 17 4.42 6.86 43.21
C GLY A 17 3.51 5.73 43.73
N LEU A 18 4.09 4.62 44.16
CA LEU A 18 3.36 3.44 44.68
C LEU A 18 3.26 3.51 46.20
N GLY A 19 2.24 4.20 46.71
CA GLY A 19 1.92 4.10 48.13
C GLY A 19 0.92 5.12 48.63
N ARG A 20 -0.38 4.79 48.57
CA ARG A 20 -1.36 4.96 49.66
C ARG A 20 -2.74 4.46 49.21
N SER A 21 -3.14 3.33 49.79
CA SER A 21 -4.51 2.84 49.74
C SER A 21 -5.42 3.76 50.56
N LEU A 22 -6.62 4.06 50.06
CA LEU A 22 -7.70 4.61 50.89
C LEU A 22 -8.93 3.69 50.78
N ASN A 23 -9.40 3.32 51.97
CA ASN A 23 -10.45 2.38 52.32
C ASN A 23 -11.86 2.92 51.95
N PRO A 24 -12.84 2.10 51.52
CA PRO A 24 -14.15 2.59 51.12
C PRO A 24 -15.10 2.60 52.32
N ARG A 25 -15.36 3.77 52.88
CA ARG A 25 -16.52 3.99 53.76
C ARG A 25 -17.04 5.40 53.56
N GLN A 26 -18.19 5.51 52.90
CA GLN A 26 -19.34 6.36 53.24
C GLN A 26 -20.23 6.57 52.00
N ALA A 27 -21.34 5.84 51.98
CA ALA A 27 -22.49 6.15 51.14
C ALA A 27 -23.37 7.19 51.84
N PRO A 28 -24.05 8.08 51.10
CA PRO A 28 -25.32 8.64 51.53
C PRO A 28 -26.47 8.01 50.74
N LYS A 29 -27.44 7.46 51.49
CA LYS A 29 -28.76 7.11 50.99
C LYS A 29 -29.62 8.38 50.82
N THR A 30 -30.60 8.22 49.93
CA THR A 30 -31.98 8.76 49.94
C THR A 30 -32.33 9.80 48.87
N GLY A 31 -33.46 9.52 48.22
CA GLY A 31 -34.17 10.41 47.30
C GLY A 31 -35.12 9.64 46.39
N ARG A 32 -36.13 8.98 46.97
CA ARG A 32 -37.26 8.37 46.24
C ARG A 32 -38.15 9.49 45.69
N ASN A 33 -38.53 9.37 44.42
CA ASN A 33 -39.83 9.71 43.82
C ASN A 33 -39.80 9.01 42.44
N GLY A 34 -40.65 8.06 42.05
CA GLY A 34 -41.99 7.76 42.51
C GLY A 34 -42.98 8.06 41.39
N THR A 35 -42.98 7.26 40.32
CA THR A 35 -44.14 7.15 39.42
C THR A 35 -44.26 5.71 38.91
N ARG A 36 -45.38 5.12 39.35
CA ARG A 36 -45.93 3.78 39.10
C ARG A 36 -46.47 3.71 37.68
N TRP A 37 -46.27 2.59 36.99
CA TRP A 37 -47.22 2.14 35.96
C TRP A 37 -47.66 0.72 36.31
N VAL A 38 -48.97 0.54 36.20
CA VAL A 38 -49.81 -0.55 36.72
C VAL A 38 -49.98 -1.58 35.61
N GLU A 39 -49.91 -2.86 35.99
CA GLU A 39 -50.37 -4.00 35.19
C GLU A 39 -51.89 -4.04 35.24
N GLU A 40 -52.54 -4.10 34.07
CA GLU A 40 -53.90 -4.64 33.91
C GLU A 40 -53.88 -5.65 32.76
N GLY A 41 -54.48 -6.81 33.01
CA GLY A 41 -54.68 -7.88 32.05
C GLY A 41 -56.16 -8.29 31.97
N GLY A 42 -56.48 -9.03 30.90
CA GLY A 42 -57.78 -9.69 30.62
C GLY A 42 -58.79 -8.76 29.94
N GLU A 43 -59.57 -9.12 28.92
CA GLU A 43 -60.10 -10.40 28.38
C GLU A 43 -60.57 -10.12 26.92
N ASP A 44 -60.22 -10.94 25.91
CA ASP A 44 -61.00 -12.03 25.27
C ASP A 44 -61.59 -11.68 23.88
N GLY A 45 -61.21 -12.50 22.88
CA GLY A 45 -61.79 -12.54 21.52
C GLY A 45 -61.02 -13.51 20.60
N PRO A 46 -61.70 -14.32 19.76
CA PRO A 46 -61.54 -15.77 19.76
C PRO A 46 -60.44 -16.34 18.87
N GLU A 47 -59.91 -17.47 19.32
CA GLU A 47 -58.94 -18.34 18.65
C GLU A 47 -59.45 -18.88 17.30
N ARG A 48 -58.66 -18.70 16.23
CA ARG A 48 -58.60 -19.64 15.10
C ARG A 48 -57.26 -20.34 15.12
N LYS A 49 -57.29 -21.66 15.26
CA LYS A 49 -56.15 -22.53 15.05
C LYS A 49 -55.94 -22.68 13.56
N GLU A 50 -54.83 -22.15 13.04
CA GLU A 50 -54.22 -22.62 11.81
C GLU A 50 -52.84 -23.15 12.18
N GLU A 51 -52.67 -24.46 11.97
CA GLU A 51 -51.38 -25.14 12.01
C GLU A 51 -50.50 -24.53 10.91
N VAL A 52 -49.35 -23.96 11.28
CA VAL A 52 -48.32 -23.56 10.32
C VAL A 52 -47.22 -24.60 10.39
N GLU A 53 -47.20 -25.47 9.38
CA GLU A 53 -46.11 -26.40 9.09
C GLU A 53 -44.81 -25.61 8.79
N ASP A 54 -43.67 -26.10 9.30
CA ASP A 54 -42.34 -25.59 8.96
C ASP A 54 -42.08 -25.72 7.45
N PRO A 55 -41.66 -24.66 6.73
CA PRO A 55 -41.32 -24.79 5.32
C PRO A 55 -39.99 -25.53 5.15
N PRO A 56 -39.87 -26.41 4.13
CA PRO A 56 -38.67 -27.22 3.93
C PRO A 56 -37.49 -26.36 3.46
N MET A 57 -36.34 -26.53 4.12
CA MET A 57 -35.03 -26.09 3.60
C MET A 57 -34.67 -26.93 2.37
N GLY A 58 -35.07 -26.46 1.19
CA GLY A 58 -34.61 -26.95 -0.10
C GLY A 58 -34.17 -25.78 -0.96
N TRP A 59 -32.91 -25.79 -1.41
CA TRP A 59 -32.47 -24.93 -2.50
C TRP A 59 -33.18 -25.40 -3.78
N PRO A 60 -33.76 -24.52 -4.61
CA PRO A 60 -34.38 -24.95 -5.84
C PRO A 60 -33.32 -25.53 -6.78
N GLU A 61 -33.47 -26.80 -7.14
CA GLU A 61 -32.82 -27.35 -8.34
C GLU A 61 -33.38 -26.59 -9.54
N VAL A 62 -32.53 -25.79 -10.17
CA VAL A 62 -32.83 -25.15 -11.45
C VAL A 62 -32.41 -26.15 -12.53
N ASP A 63 -33.36 -26.95 -12.98
CA ASP A 63 -33.29 -27.64 -14.27
C ASP A 63 -34.00 -26.77 -15.30
N ASP A 64 -33.24 -25.86 -15.92
CA ASP A 64 -33.61 -25.29 -17.19
C ASP A 64 -32.58 -25.70 -18.24
N GLY A 65 -32.91 -26.75 -19.01
CA GLY A 65 -32.19 -27.17 -20.21
C GLY A 65 -32.20 -26.13 -21.35
N ARG A 66 -31.86 -24.87 -21.03
CA ARG A 66 -31.54 -23.80 -21.97
C ARG A 66 -30.05 -23.55 -21.86
N GLU A 67 -29.34 -23.72 -22.98
CA GLU A 67 -27.97 -23.25 -23.08
C GLU A 67 -27.92 -21.76 -22.72
N PRO A 68 -26.96 -21.31 -21.90
CA PRO A 68 -26.83 -19.90 -21.57
C PRO A 68 -26.57 -19.12 -22.85
N GLU A 69 -27.45 -18.17 -23.18
CA GLU A 69 -27.16 -17.19 -24.23
C GLU A 69 -25.83 -16.51 -23.90
N GLU A 70 -24.86 -16.58 -24.81
CA GLU A 70 -23.63 -15.80 -24.78
C GLU A 70 -24.00 -14.31 -24.70
N VAL A 71 -24.02 -13.76 -23.49
CA VAL A 71 -24.05 -12.32 -23.31
C VAL A 71 -22.68 -11.81 -23.77
N ALA A 72 -22.64 -11.34 -25.02
CA ALA A 72 -21.45 -10.72 -25.58
C ALA A 72 -20.92 -9.66 -24.61
N PRO A 73 -19.62 -9.68 -24.27
CA PRO A 73 -19.04 -8.65 -23.42
C PRO A 73 -19.32 -7.28 -24.01
N ALA A 74 -19.69 -6.32 -23.16
CA ALA A 74 -19.90 -4.95 -23.58
C ALA A 74 -18.69 -4.48 -24.43
N PRO A 75 -18.92 -3.83 -25.58
CA PRO A 75 -17.83 -3.42 -26.46
C PRO A 75 -16.83 -2.56 -25.68
N VAL A 76 -15.56 -2.97 -25.71
CA VAL A 76 -14.46 -2.17 -25.20
C VAL A 76 -14.49 -0.85 -25.96
N PRO A 77 -14.58 0.31 -25.28
CA PRO A 77 -14.59 1.59 -25.96
C PRO A 77 -13.32 1.72 -26.82
N PRO A 78 -13.42 2.31 -28.03
CA PRO A 78 -12.25 2.46 -28.89
C PRO A 78 -11.15 3.24 -28.15
N PRO A 79 -9.86 2.92 -28.39
CA PRO A 79 -8.78 3.73 -27.85
C PRO A 79 -8.99 5.18 -28.32
N PRO A 80 -8.97 6.18 -27.42
CA PRO A 80 -9.19 7.54 -27.87
C PRO A 80 -8.06 8.01 -28.76
N ALA A 81 -8.38 9.02 -29.56
CA ALA A 81 -7.42 9.78 -30.33
C ALA A 81 -6.22 10.18 -29.46
N ALA A 82 -5.02 10.13 -30.05
CA ALA A 82 -3.79 10.57 -29.43
C ALA A 82 -3.99 11.94 -28.76
N VAL A 83 -3.73 12.02 -27.45
CA VAL A 83 -3.75 13.29 -26.72
C VAL A 83 -2.75 14.21 -27.41
N GLU A 84 -3.22 15.40 -27.77
CA GLU A 84 -2.41 16.43 -28.42
C GLU A 84 -1.10 16.64 -27.64
N THR A 85 0.02 16.26 -28.26
CA THR A 85 1.34 16.11 -27.62
C THR A 85 2.08 17.45 -27.45
N SER A 86 1.37 18.57 -27.48
CA SER A 86 1.98 19.86 -27.17
C SER A 86 2.29 19.89 -25.68
N ARG A 87 3.56 20.14 -25.34
CA ARG A 87 4.03 20.24 -23.95
C ARG A 87 3.42 21.51 -23.35
N LYS A 88 2.39 21.35 -22.51
CA LYS A 88 1.72 22.44 -21.79
C LYS A 88 2.36 22.68 -20.42
N ARG A 89 2.37 23.92 -19.98
CA ARG A 89 2.62 24.31 -18.60
C ARG A 89 1.30 24.56 -17.88
N VAL A 90 1.05 23.78 -16.84
CA VAL A 90 -0.24 23.75 -16.14
C VAL A 90 -0.05 24.05 -14.66
N ARG A 91 -0.83 24.99 -14.13
CA ARG A 91 -0.90 25.25 -12.69
C ARG A 91 -2.11 24.55 -12.08
N LEU A 92 -1.88 23.79 -11.02
CA LEU A 92 -2.89 23.08 -10.24
C LEU A 92 -2.97 23.64 -8.81
N GLN A 93 -4.20 23.83 -8.31
CA GLN A 93 -4.44 24.26 -6.94
C GLN A 93 -4.61 23.04 -6.00
N ALA A 94 -3.68 22.85 -5.06
CA ALA A 94 -3.77 21.76 -4.09
C ALA A 94 -4.96 21.95 -3.12
N PRO A 95 -5.59 20.86 -2.62
CA PRO A 95 -6.62 20.93 -1.59
C PRO A 95 -6.12 21.50 -0.24
N GLY A 96 -7.04 22.08 0.54
CA GLY A 96 -6.68 22.75 1.80
C GLY A 96 -6.37 21.82 2.98
N PHE A 97 -6.90 20.59 3.01
CA PHE A 97 -6.66 19.63 4.10
C PHE A 97 -5.53 18.67 3.76
N LEU A 98 -4.68 18.35 4.76
CA LEU A 98 -3.51 17.49 4.56
C LEU A 98 -3.88 16.11 3.99
N GLY A 99 -4.95 15.47 4.46
CA GLY A 99 -5.37 14.16 3.94
C GLY A 99 -5.71 14.20 2.45
N ASP A 100 -6.55 15.16 2.07
CA ASP A 100 -6.95 15.39 0.68
C ASP A 100 -5.75 15.71 -0.21
N GLU A 101 -4.82 16.53 0.30
CA GLU A 101 -3.60 16.90 -0.41
C GLU A 101 -2.65 15.72 -0.60
N VAL A 102 -2.51 14.85 0.41
CA VAL A 102 -1.76 13.59 0.28
C VAL A 102 -2.38 12.72 -0.82
N VAL A 103 -3.71 12.64 -0.93
CA VAL A 103 -4.35 11.92 -2.05
C VAL A 103 -4.08 12.60 -3.39
N PHE A 104 -4.12 13.94 -3.41
CA PHE A 104 -3.92 14.76 -4.60
C PHE A 104 -2.51 14.60 -5.20
N THR A 105 -1.48 14.34 -4.40
CA THR A 105 -0.14 14.00 -4.93
C THR A 105 -0.20 12.83 -5.94
N GLY A 106 -0.97 11.78 -5.63
CA GLY A 106 -1.16 10.64 -6.54
C GLY A 106 -1.87 11.03 -7.84
N VAL A 107 -2.80 11.98 -7.80
CA VAL A 107 -3.51 12.51 -8.97
C VAL A 107 -2.55 13.26 -9.89
N VAL A 108 -1.72 14.13 -9.33
CA VAL A 108 -0.70 14.89 -10.08
C VAL A 108 0.31 13.94 -10.72
N ARG A 109 0.74 12.89 -10.00
CA ARG A 109 1.61 11.84 -10.56
C ARG A 109 0.98 11.20 -11.80
N GLU A 110 -0.30 10.81 -11.73
CA GLU A 110 -0.96 10.16 -12.87
C GLU A 110 -1.07 11.08 -14.09
N ILE A 111 -1.42 12.35 -13.89
CA ILE A 111 -1.49 13.33 -14.99
C ILE A 111 -0.11 13.51 -15.62
N ALA A 112 0.94 13.72 -14.80
CA ALA A 112 2.30 13.90 -15.31
C ALA A 112 2.78 12.70 -16.12
N LEU A 113 2.53 11.48 -15.65
CA LEU A 113 2.93 10.24 -16.31
C LEU A 113 2.13 9.94 -17.58
N GLU A 114 0.96 10.54 -17.78
CA GLU A 114 0.17 10.35 -19.01
C GLU A 114 0.50 11.43 -20.05
N THR A 115 0.59 12.68 -19.62
CA THR A 115 0.67 13.82 -20.54
C THR A 115 2.09 14.30 -20.79
N GLY A 116 3.03 14.05 -19.87
CA GLY A 116 4.37 14.63 -19.90
C GLY A 116 4.38 16.16 -19.75
N TRP A 117 3.27 16.76 -19.30
CA TRP A 117 3.14 18.21 -19.10
C TRP A 117 4.02 18.73 -17.96
N GLU A 118 4.34 20.01 -18.04
CA GLU A 118 5.04 20.72 -16.97
C GLU A 118 4.02 21.16 -15.91
N LEU A 119 3.82 20.33 -14.89
CA LEU A 119 2.84 20.58 -13.83
C LEU A 119 3.45 21.37 -12.67
N TRP A 120 2.81 22.48 -12.31
CA TRP A 120 3.12 23.25 -11.11
C TRP A 120 1.98 23.15 -10.12
N VAL A 121 2.31 23.08 -8.83
CA VAL A 121 1.29 22.94 -7.77
C VAL A 121 1.38 24.09 -6.79
N ARG A 122 0.26 24.78 -6.58
CA ARG A 122 0.12 25.78 -5.52
C ARG A 122 -0.28 25.08 -4.22
N SER A 123 0.57 25.17 -3.19
CA SER A 123 0.41 24.44 -1.94
C SER A 123 0.97 25.21 -0.74
N GLY A 124 0.27 25.14 0.40
CA GLY A 124 0.80 25.60 1.69
C GLY A 124 1.61 24.54 2.45
N ARG A 125 1.96 23.43 1.80
CA ARG A 125 2.69 22.29 2.38
C ARG A 125 3.82 21.82 1.45
N PRO A 126 4.80 22.68 1.13
CA PRO A 126 5.87 22.33 0.20
C PRO A 126 6.64 21.07 0.61
N ASP A 127 6.76 20.81 1.92
CA ASP A 127 7.38 19.61 2.47
C ASP A 127 6.73 18.29 2.01
N LEU A 128 5.44 18.28 1.68
CA LEU A 128 4.75 17.10 1.15
C LEU A 128 5.18 16.79 -0.29
N TRP A 129 5.41 17.84 -1.08
CA TRP A 129 5.65 17.78 -2.51
C TRP A 129 7.13 17.67 -2.88
N ARG A 130 8.03 17.75 -1.90
CA ARG A 130 9.47 17.57 -2.09
C ARG A 130 9.77 16.26 -2.82
N ASP A 131 10.57 16.35 -3.88
CA ASP A 131 10.97 15.26 -4.79
C ASP A 131 9.82 14.53 -5.50
N HIS A 132 8.63 15.13 -5.57
CA HIS A 132 7.50 14.52 -6.25
C HIS A 132 7.78 14.37 -7.76
N PRO A 133 7.67 13.16 -8.35
CA PRO A 133 8.16 12.86 -9.70
C PRO A 133 7.36 13.55 -10.82
N GLY A 134 6.14 13.97 -10.51
CA GLY A 134 5.22 14.59 -11.46
C GLY A 134 5.09 16.12 -11.33
N VAL A 135 5.93 16.77 -10.51
CA VAL A 135 5.86 18.22 -10.28
C VAL A 135 7.14 18.89 -10.77
N ALA A 136 6.99 19.90 -11.62
CA ALA A 136 8.07 20.72 -12.15
C ALA A 136 8.41 21.91 -11.25
N GLY A 137 7.43 22.42 -10.47
CA GLY A 137 7.63 23.52 -9.54
C GLY A 137 6.47 23.69 -8.56
N LEU A 138 6.75 24.41 -7.47
CA LEU A 138 5.78 24.72 -6.42
C LEU A 138 5.54 26.22 -6.35
N LEU A 139 4.30 26.59 -6.08
CA LEU A 139 3.91 27.98 -5.84
C LEU A 139 3.47 28.13 -4.38
N PRO A 140 3.78 29.29 -3.75
CA PRO A 140 3.33 29.59 -2.41
C PRO A 140 1.80 29.73 -2.39
N PRO A 141 1.18 29.65 -1.19
CA PRO A 141 -0.25 29.90 -1.01
C PRO A 141 -0.74 31.16 -1.73
N GLU A 142 -2.02 31.16 -2.08
CA GLU A 142 -2.64 32.33 -2.70
C GLU A 142 -2.48 33.56 -1.79
N GLY A 143 -2.04 34.68 -2.36
CA GLY A 143 -1.76 35.92 -1.63
C GLY A 143 -0.34 36.06 -1.07
N GLU A 144 0.49 35.01 -1.13
CA GLU A 144 1.92 35.10 -0.80
C GLU A 144 2.76 35.34 -2.06
N SER A 145 3.80 36.16 -1.94
CA SER A 145 4.72 36.47 -3.04
C SER A 145 5.72 35.34 -3.27
N MET A 146 6.18 35.20 -4.52
CA MET A 146 7.31 34.34 -4.87
C MET A 146 8.57 34.76 -4.10
N ALA A 147 9.56 33.86 -4.02
CA ALA A 147 10.86 34.18 -3.43
C ALA A 147 11.52 35.36 -4.17
N GLU A 148 12.38 36.10 -3.47
CA GLU A 148 13.02 37.29 -4.00
C GLU A 148 13.85 36.97 -5.26
N GLY A 149 13.50 37.56 -6.39
CA GLY A 149 14.13 37.30 -7.70
C GLY A 149 13.42 36.25 -8.57
N GLU A 150 12.40 35.57 -8.06
CA GLU A 150 11.59 34.61 -8.84
C GLU A 150 10.30 35.27 -9.37
N GLN A 151 9.95 34.97 -10.63
CA GLN A 151 8.69 35.40 -11.23
C GLN A 151 7.79 34.19 -11.52
N GLU A 152 6.49 34.33 -11.26
CA GLU A 152 5.52 33.29 -11.60
C GLU A 152 5.51 33.07 -13.13
N PRO A 153 5.66 31.83 -13.61
CA PRO A 153 5.61 31.55 -15.04
C PRO A 153 4.25 31.89 -15.68
N THR A 154 4.22 32.05 -17.00
CA THR A 154 2.96 32.07 -17.75
C THR A 154 2.39 30.65 -17.90
N TRP A 155 1.07 30.52 -17.79
CA TRP A 155 0.37 29.23 -17.78
C TRP A 155 -0.45 29.03 -19.06
N ASP A 156 -0.35 27.85 -19.67
CA ASP A 156 -1.28 27.46 -20.74
C ASP A 156 -2.66 27.12 -20.16
N VAL A 157 -2.66 26.51 -18.97
CA VAL A 157 -3.88 26.19 -18.20
C VAL A 157 -3.63 26.49 -16.73
N ALA A 158 -4.52 27.25 -16.11
CA ALA A 158 -4.50 27.54 -14.69
C ALA A 158 -5.81 27.11 -14.04
N LEU A 159 -5.74 26.09 -13.18
CA LEU A 159 -6.87 25.57 -12.44
C LEU A 159 -6.95 26.26 -11.07
N GLU A 160 -7.80 27.29 -10.98
CA GLU A 160 -7.96 28.13 -9.77
C GLU A 160 -8.77 27.46 -8.65
N LYS A 161 -9.63 26.51 -9.00
CA LYS A 161 -10.54 25.88 -8.03
C LYS A 161 -9.90 24.65 -7.40
N HIS A 162 -10.19 24.42 -6.12
CA HIS A 162 -9.99 23.11 -5.52
C HIS A 162 -10.96 22.10 -6.15
N TYR A 163 -10.43 21.09 -6.83
CA TYR A 163 -11.23 20.03 -7.45
C TYR A 163 -11.61 18.97 -6.43
N CYS A 164 -12.38 19.33 -5.40
CA CYS A 164 -12.94 18.34 -4.49
C CYS A 164 -14.15 17.66 -5.16
N PRO A 165 -14.17 16.32 -5.27
CA PRO A 165 -15.34 15.64 -5.80
C PRO A 165 -16.57 15.91 -4.90
N PRO A 166 -17.78 16.09 -5.46
CA PRO A 166 -18.97 16.28 -4.65
C PRO A 166 -19.27 14.99 -3.86
N PHE A 167 -19.06 15.02 -2.55
CA PHE A 167 -19.39 13.92 -1.63
C PHE A 167 -20.88 13.49 -1.71
N ARG A 168 -21.78 14.41 -2.10
CA ARG A 168 -23.21 14.15 -2.30
C ARG A 168 -23.42 13.33 -3.56
N GLY A 169 -23.37 12.01 -3.41
CA GLY A 169 -23.63 11.03 -4.48
C GLY A 169 -22.59 9.93 -4.52
N MET A 170 -21.35 10.22 -4.11
CA MET A 170 -20.25 9.24 -4.19
C MET A 170 -20.34 8.11 -3.17
N ALA A 171 -21.12 8.25 -2.10
CA ALA A 171 -21.39 7.16 -1.18
C ALA A 171 -22.14 5.97 -1.82
N GLN A 172 -22.75 6.17 -2.99
CA GLN A 172 -23.45 5.13 -3.78
C GLN A 172 -22.64 4.68 -5.00
N VAL A 173 -21.52 5.33 -5.30
CA VAL A 173 -20.72 5.05 -6.48
C VAL A 173 -19.48 4.28 -6.04
N PRO A 174 -19.18 3.10 -6.61
CA PRO A 174 -18.07 2.26 -6.20
C PRO A 174 -16.72 2.79 -6.71
N ILE A 175 -16.44 4.09 -6.50
CA ILE A 175 -15.19 4.74 -6.84
C ILE A 175 -14.47 5.19 -5.58
N HIS A 176 -13.16 5.00 -5.56
CA HIS A 176 -12.32 5.51 -4.48
C HIS A 176 -12.13 7.02 -4.61
N PHE A 177 -11.91 7.70 -3.48
CA PHE A 177 -11.74 9.15 -3.40
C PHE A 177 -10.64 9.70 -4.33
N GLN A 178 -9.52 8.98 -4.46
CA GLN A 178 -8.44 9.36 -5.39
C GLN A 178 -8.91 9.36 -6.85
N GLU A 179 -9.69 8.35 -7.24
CA GLU A 179 -10.19 8.20 -8.60
C GLU A 179 -11.21 9.29 -8.92
N ALA A 180 -12.03 9.67 -7.93
CA ALA A 180 -12.93 10.79 -8.02
C ALA A 180 -12.18 12.13 -8.25
N TYR A 181 -11.09 12.38 -7.51
CA TYR A 181 -10.23 13.55 -7.75
C TYR A 181 -9.63 13.52 -9.16
N LEU A 182 -9.08 12.36 -9.56
CA LEU A 182 -8.45 12.21 -10.85
C LEU A 182 -9.43 12.54 -11.97
N ARG A 183 -10.64 11.99 -11.95
CA ARG A 183 -11.69 12.30 -12.94
C ARG A 183 -12.04 13.79 -12.98
N ALA A 184 -12.24 14.42 -11.82
CA ALA A 184 -12.59 15.83 -11.74
C ALA A 184 -11.49 16.74 -12.32
N VAL A 185 -10.22 16.46 -12.01
CA VAL A 185 -9.09 17.23 -12.56
C VAL A 185 -8.93 16.96 -14.05
N ARG A 186 -9.10 15.71 -14.50
CA ARG A 186 -9.03 15.37 -15.93
C ARG A 186 -10.07 16.11 -16.75
N GLU A 187 -11.33 16.10 -16.29
CA GLU A 187 -12.42 16.83 -16.91
C GLU A 187 -12.08 18.32 -17.04
N ALA A 188 -11.53 18.92 -15.97
CA ALA A 188 -11.09 20.31 -15.98
C ALA A 188 -9.94 20.62 -16.93
N LEU A 189 -9.08 19.63 -17.19
CA LEU A 189 -7.96 19.72 -18.12
C LEU A 189 -8.34 19.31 -19.55
N GLY A 190 -9.60 18.91 -19.80
CA GLY A 190 -10.05 18.40 -21.09
C GLY A 190 -9.44 17.03 -21.45
N LEU A 191 -9.00 16.26 -20.46
CA LEU A 191 -8.43 14.92 -20.64
C LEU A 191 -9.52 13.83 -20.66
N PRO A 192 -9.31 12.69 -21.35
CA PRO A 192 -10.32 11.65 -21.48
C PRO A 192 -10.73 11.02 -20.12
N GLY A 193 -12.03 10.86 -19.87
CA GLY A 193 -12.54 10.43 -18.56
C GLY A 193 -12.44 8.93 -18.21
N TRP A 194 -11.98 8.08 -19.12
CA TRP A 194 -11.96 6.61 -18.94
C TRP A 194 -10.66 6.07 -18.30
N TRP A 195 -9.71 6.95 -17.98
CA TRP A 195 -8.41 6.57 -17.41
C TRP A 195 -8.53 6.18 -15.94
N GLN A 196 -7.90 5.06 -15.56
CA GLN A 196 -7.81 4.59 -14.17
C GLN A 196 -6.38 4.77 -13.64
N SER A 197 -6.25 5.15 -12.36
CA SER A 197 -4.93 5.30 -11.73
C SER A 197 -4.06 4.03 -11.83
N ARG A 198 -2.80 4.18 -12.28
CA ARG A 198 -1.82 3.07 -12.34
C ARG A 198 -1.30 2.67 -10.97
N LYS A 199 -1.23 3.63 -10.04
CA LYS A 199 -0.88 3.39 -8.63
C LYS A 199 -1.97 3.93 -7.73
N PHE A 200 -2.47 3.07 -6.86
CA PHE A 200 -3.47 3.41 -5.87
C PHE A 200 -2.79 3.90 -4.58
N GLY A 201 -3.16 5.09 -4.11
CA GLY A 201 -2.46 5.82 -3.05
C GLY A 201 -1.82 7.13 -3.53
N GLY A 202 -1.65 8.03 -2.57
CA GLY A 202 -0.82 9.23 -2.73
C GLY A 202 0.66 8.91 -2.95
N GLU A 203 1.48 9.93 -3.01
CA GLU A 203 2.93 9.87 -3.22
C GLU A 203 3.61 10.83 -2.24
N ALA A 204 4.25 10.27 -1.20
CA ALA A 204 5.10 11.04 -0.28
C ALA A 204 6.49 10.42 -0.28
N ARG A 205 7.49 11.15 -0.79
CA ARG A 205 8.87 10.66 -0.92
C ARG A 205 9.75 11.14 0.22
N LEU A 206 10.78 10.35 0.52
CA LEU A 206 11.86 10.69 1.44
C LEU A 206 13.16 10.87 0.63
N THR A 207 14.00 11.81 1.05
CA THR A 207 15.34 11.99 0.47
C THR A 207 16.25 10.85 0.89
N GLU A 208 17.37 10.66 0.20
CA GLU A 208 18.40 9.67 0.59
C GLU A 208 18.92 9.94 2.02
N GLU A 209 19.07 11.20 2.40
CA GLU A 209 19.47 11.61 3.75
C GLU A 209 18.44 11.19 4.81
N GLU A 210 17.15 11.43 4.56
CA GLU A 210 16.08 11.05 5.50
C GLU A 210 15.87 9.54 5.58
N LEU A 211 16.18 8.80 4.51
CA LEU A 211 16.17 7.33 4.48
C LEU A 211 17.35 6.75 5.25
N ALA A 212 18.53 7.39 5.15
CA ALA A 212 19.72 7.02 5.92
C ALA A 212 19.54 7.32 7.41
N ASP A 213 18.81 8.39 7.73
CA ASP A 213 18.48 8.72 9.10
C ASP A 213 17.44 7.75 9.70
N GLY A 214 17.63 7.44 10.99
CA GLY A 214 16.64 6.76 11.80
C GLY A 214 15.31 7.53 11.97
N PRO A 215 14.38 6.99 12.77
CA PRO A 215 13.17 7.72 13.15
C PRO A 215 13.54 9.08 13.77
N PRO A 216 12.69 10.11 13.62
CA PRO A 216 12.98 11.46 14.12
C PRO A 216 13.07 11.54 15.64
N PHE A 217 12.69 10.47 16.34
CA PHE A 217 12.80 10.31 17.78
C PHE A 217 13.44 8.95 18.09
N ASP A 218 14.17 8.87 19.21
CA ASP A 218 14.71 7.61 19.72
C ASP A 218 13.57 6.70 20.23
N LEU A 219 13.04 5.88 19.32
CA LEU A 219 11.91 5.00 19.55
C LEU A 219 12.32 3.53 19.36
N PRO A 220 11.92 2.64 20.29
CA PRO A 220 12.11 1.22 20.07
C PRO A 220 11.26 0.76 18.88
N LYS A 221 11.88 0.06 17.93
CA LYS A 221 11.19 -0.58 16.80
C LYS A 221 10.92 -2.07 17.10
N PRO A 222 9.85 -2.67 16.53
CA PRO A 222 8.82 -2.03 15.70
C PRO A 222 7.76 -1.30 16.55
N TYR A 223 7.11 -0.30 15.95
CA TYR A 223 6.00 0.44 16.58
C TYR A 223 4.88 0.76 15.60
N TRP A 224 3.70 1.03 16.15
CA TRP A 224 2.52 1.52 15.44
C TRP A 224 2.23 2.96 15.80
N VAL A 225 1.83 3.76 14.81
CA VAL A 225 1.33 5.11 15.06
C VAL A 225 -0.16 5.06 15.34
N VAL A 226 -0.62 5.69 16.42
CA VAL A 226 -2.04 5.79 16.78
C VAL A 226 -2.52 7.23 16.77
N ALA A 227 -3.66 7.48 16.13
CA ALA A 227 -4.42 8.71 16.24
C ALA A 227 -5.71 8.45 17.03
N ALA A 228 -5.62 8.51 18.36
CA ALA A 228 -6.77 8.37 19.25
C ALA A 228 -7.65 9.64 19.35
N GLY A 229 -7.30 10.67 18.57
CA GLY A 229 -7.94 11.98 18.65
C GLY A 229 -9.19 12.12 17.77
N CYS A 230 -9.96 13.17 18.04
CA CYS A 230 -11.11 13.55 17.24
C CYS A 230 -11.02 15.03 16.85
N LYS A 231 -11.37 15.32 15.59
CA LYS A 231 -11.47 16.69 15.13
C LYS A 231 -12.65 17.39 15.80
N SER A 232 -12.41 18.52 16.45
CA SER A 232 -13.44 19.24 17.25
C SER A 232 -14.66 19.63 16.40
N GLY A 233 -14.44 19.97 15.13
CA GLY A 233 -15.50 20.29 14.17
C GLY A 233 -16.19 19.07 13.53
N VAL A 234 -15.75 17.85 13.84
CA VAL A 234 -16.28 16.61 13.26
C VAL A 234 -16.36 15.49 14.31
N PRO A 235 -17.14 15.67 15.39
CA PRO A 235 -17.23 14.70 16.50
C PRO A 235 -17.75 13.32 16.07
N THR A 236 -18.42 13.25 14.92
CA THR A 236 -18.88 12.01 14.27
C THR A 236 -17.78 10.99 13.92
N LYS A 237 -16.50 11.38 14.00
CA LYS A 237 -15.35 10.47 13.79
C LYS A 237 -14.73 9.98 15.11
N GLY A 238 -15.27 10.42 16.25
CA GLY A 238 -14.72 10.07 17.57
C GLY A 238 -15.11 8.65 17.98
N TRP A 239 -14.13 7.79 18.25
CA TRP A 239 -14.36 6.45 18.77
C TRP A 239 -14.44 6.42 20.30
N GLY A 240 -13.55 7.16 20.97
CA GLY A 240 -13.55 7.33 22.42
C GLY A 240 -12.29 6.82 23.09
N LEU A 241 -11.88 7.48 24.18
CA LEU A 241 -10.62 7.20 24.88
C LEU A 241 -10.60 5.78 25.45
N SER A 242 -11.64 5.39 26.20
CA SER A 242 -11.72 4.03 26.78
C SER A 242 -11.55 2.93 25.74
N GLN A 243 -12.13 3.09 24.55
CA GLN A 243 -12.01 2.10 23.49
C GLN A 243 -10.59 1.97 22.95
N TYR A 244 -9.90 3.08 22.68
CA TYR A 244 -8.47 3.05 22.30
C TYR A 244 -7.61 2.47 23.43
N GLN A 245 -7.89 2.81 24.69
CA GLN A 245 -7.15 2.30 25.83
C GLN A 245 -7.27 0.78 25.97
N GLU A 246 -8.47 0.22 25.76
CA GLU A 246 -8.69 -1.23 25.75
C GLU A 246 -7.86 -1.94 24.67
N VAL A 247 -7.72 -1.34 23.47
CA VAL A 247 -6.85 -1.89 22.40
C VAL A 247 -5.37 -1.89 22.83
N VAL A 248 -4.90 -0.76 23.35
CA VAL A 248 -3.51 -0.63 23.82
C VAL A 248 -3.21 -1.64 24.93
N GLU A 249 -4.15 -1.84 25.86
CA GLU A 249 -4.00 -2.82 26.93
C GLU A 249 -3.99 -4.26 26.42
N ALA A 250 -4.90 -4.60 25.50
CA ALA A 250 -4.97 -5.93 24.91
C ALA A 250 -3.71 -6.30 24.12
N LEU A 251 -3.06 -5.32 23.47
CA LEU A 251 -1.84 -5.53 22.68
C LEU A 251 -0.54 -5.21 23.45
N ARG A 252 -0.63 -4.97 24.76
CA ARG A 252 0.53 -4.67 25.61
C ARG A 252 1.59 -5.77 25.52
N GLY A 253 2.85 -5.35 25.35
CA GLY A 253 3.98 -6.27 25.20
C GLY A 253 4.10 -6.92 23.80
N ARG A 254 3.14 -6.67 22.91
CA ARG A 254 3.14 -7.19 21.53
C ARG A 254 3.23 -6.09 20.48
N VAL A 255 2.59 -4.95 20.75
CA VAL A 255 2.67 -3.75 19.91
C VAL A 255 3.05 -2.56 20.78
N LEU A 256 4.09 -1.83 20.37
CA LEU A 256 4.38 -0.50 20.91
C LEU A 256 3.55 0.53 20.13
N PHE A 257 2.77 1.35 20.83
CA PHE A 257 2.04 2.44 20.22
C PHE A 257 2.74 3.79 20.45
N VAL A 258 2.71 4.62 19.42
CA VAL A 258 3.20 6.00 19.42
C VAL A 258 2.05 6.90 18.98
N GLN A 259 1.62 7.80 19.85
CA GLN A 259 0.52 8.71 19.53
C GLN A 259 1.05 9.93 18.80
N ALA A 260 0.45 10.26 17.65
CA ALA A 260 0.79 11.44 16.87
C ALA A 260 -0.46 12.26 16.55
N GLY A 261 -0.30 13.58 16.48
CA GLY A 261 -1.41 14.51 16.29
C GLY A 261 -0.99 15.97 16.48
N HIS A 262 -1.93 16.88 16.26
CA HIS A 262 -1.74 18.32 16.49
C HIS A 262 -2.61 18.74 17.67
N ASN A 263 -2.05 19.51 18.61
CA ASN A 263 -2.75 19.99 19.82
C ASN A 263 -4.02 20.85 19.57
N ARG A 264 -4.29 21.28 18.33
CA ARG A 264 -5.51 22.01 17.96
C ARG A 264 -6.73 21.10 17.88
N GLU A 265 -6.48 19.81 17.70
CA GLU A 265 -7.48 18.75 17.72
C GLU A 265 -7.46 18.06 19.09
N TRP A 266 -8.55 17.40 19.47
CA TRP A 266 -8.61 16.72 20.76
C TRP A 266 -7.88 15.38 20.67
N HIS A 267 -6.73 15.26 21.34
CA HIS A 267 -5.95 14.01 21.45
C HIS A 267 -5.80 13.61 22.92
N PRO A 268 -6.65 12.73 23.46
CA PRO A 268 -6.54 12.33 24.85
C PRO A 268 -5.28 11.47 25.08
N PRO A 269 -4.60 11.60 26.23
CA PRO A 269 -3.43 10.80 26.54
C PRO A 269 -3.80 9.35 26.81
N LEU A 270 -3.02 8.42 26.26
CA LEU A 270 -3.16 6.98 26.48
C LEU A 270 -2.07 6.44 27.41
N LYS A 271 -2.44 5.55 28.34
CA LYS A 271 -1.49 4.87 29.23
C LYS A 271 -0.74 3.79 28.45
N GLY A 272 0.59 3.76 28.60
CA GLY A 272 1.45 2.78 27.93
C GLY A 272 1.75 3.09 26.46
N VAL A 273 1.52 4.33 26.03
CA VAL A 273 1.75 4.83 24.68
C VAL A 273 2.80 5.95 24.74
N VAL A 274 3.71 6.00 23.76
CA VAL A 274 4.65 7.12 23.64
C VAL A 274 3.90 8.30 23.03
N ASP A 275 3.74 9.39 23.80
CA ASP A 275 3.00 10.57 23.34
C ASP A 275 3.90 11.56 22.59
N LEU A 276 3.68 11.67 21.28
CA LEU A 276 4.34 12.61 20.38
C LEU A 276 3.37 13.64 19.78
N VAL A 277 2.19 13.84 20.39
CA VAL A 277 1.28 14.92 19.97
C VAL A 277 2.01 16.25 20.06
N ASP A 278 2.00 17.01 18.96
CA ASP A 278 2.68 18.31 18.85
C ASP A 278 4.20 18.26 19.06
N ARG A 279 4.83 17.09 18.90
CA ARG A 279 6.29 16.91 19.02
C ARG A 279 7.02 16.87 17.69
N THR A 280 6.36 16.51 16.60
CA THR A 280 6.92 16.58 15.24
C THR A 280 7.07 18.06 14.85
N SER A 281 8.29 18.50 14.55
CA SER A 281 8.58 19.91 14.25
C SER A 281 8.23 20.30 12.82
N SER A 282 8.07 19.30 11.94
CA SER A 282 7.73 19.49 10.53
C SER A 282 6.81 18.37 10.01
N LEU A 283 6.23 18.58 8.81
CA LEU A 283 5.54 17.50 8.10
C LEU A 283 6.51 16.39 7.67
N ARG A 284 7.79 16.73 7.44
CA ARG A 284 8.84 15.74 7.16
C ARG A 284 9.06 14.81 8.34
N ASP A 285 9.08 15.33 9.57
CA ASP A 285 9.18 14.50 10.77
C ASP A 285 8.00 13.54 10.88
N LEU A 286 6.78 13.99 10.55
CA LEU A 286 5.61 13.12 10.53
C LEU A 286 5.72 12.03 9.44
N ILE A 287 6.16 12.39 8.23
CA ILE A 287 6.41 11.43 7.14
C ILE A 287 7.47 10.40 7.56
N ARG A 288 8.56 10.82 8.19
CA ARG A 288 9.62 9.94 8.71
C ARG A 288 9.14 9.05 9.85
N LEU A 289 8.33 9.59 10.77
CA LEU A 289 7.70 8.82 11.84
C LEU A 289 6.83 7.70 11.26
N ILE A 290 6.03 8.00 10.23
CA ILE A 290 5.22 7.02 9.51
C ILE A 290 6.10 6.06 8.71
N TYR A 291 7.15 6.53 8.03
CA TYR A 291 8.07 5.68 7.27
C TYR A 291 8.61 4.52 8.11
N HIS A 292 9.05 4.83 9.33
CA HIS A 292 9.61 3.90 10.29
C HIS A 292 8.56 3.15 11.13
N ALA A 293 7.27 3.47 10.98
CA ALA A 293 6.17 2.75 11.63
C ALA A 293 5.78 1.48 10.86
N GLU A 294 5.45 0.43 11.60
CA GLU A 294 5.00 -0.85 11.04
C GLU A 294 3.52 -0.80 10.64
N GLY A 295 2.72 0.05 11.28
CA GLY A 295 1.31 0.25 10.95
C GLY A 295 0.71 1.51 11.57
N VAL A 296 -0.51 1.83 11.17
CA VAL A 296 -1.26 2.99 11.67
C VAL A 296 -2.64 2.58 12.19
N LEU A 297 -3.06 3.12 13.33
CA LEU A 297 -4.39 2.94 13.91
C LEU A 297 -5.08 4.30 14.12
N GLY A 298 -6.34 4.44 13.71
CA GLY A 298 -7.12 5.65 14.02
C GLY A 298 -8.38 5.77 13.17
N PRO A 299 -9.10 6.90 13.24
CA PRO A 299 -10.20 7.19 12.32
C PRO A 299 -9.68 7.66 10.96
N ILE A 300 -10.55 7.85 9.96
CA ILE A 300 -10.14 8.42 8.67
C ILE A 300 -9.61 9.84 8.83
N THR A 301 -8.29 9.98 8.66
CA THR A 301 -7.51 11.22 8.85
C THR A 301 -6.35 11.27 7.85
N SER A 302 -5.55 12.35 7.91
CA SER A 302 -4.32 12.44 7.13
C SER A 302 -3.35 11.29 7.39
N LEU A 303 -3.31 10.72 8.61
CA LEU A 303 -2.42 9.58 8.89
C LEU A 303 -2.81 8.33 8.11
N THR A 304 -4.11 8.11 7.86
CA THR A 304 -4.58 7.02 7.01
C THR A 304 -4.05 7.18 5.59
N HIS A 305 -4.17 8.37 5.00
CA HIS A 305 -3.68 8.62 3.64
C HIS A 305 -2.14 8.57 3.58
N LEU A 306 -1.44 9.05 4.61
CA LEU A 306 0.01 8.94 4.71
C LEU A 306 0.48 7.49 4.83
N ALA A 307 -0.26 6.62 5.54
CA ALA A 307 0.07 5.20 5.61
C ALA A 307 0.15 4.57 4.20
N ALA A 308 -0.79 4.93 3.32
CA ALA A 308 -0.82 4.47 1.94
C ALA A 308 0.20 5.18 1.03
N ALA A 309 0.51 6.47 1.29
CA ALA A 309 1.36 7.28 0.42
C ALA A 309 2.86 7.17 0.69
N VAL A 310 3.24 6.95 1.96
CA VAL A 310 4.65 6.85 2.39
C VAL A 310 5.17 5.45 2.08
N PRO A 311 6.33 5.29 1.42
CA PRO A 311 6.90 3.98 1.12
C PRO A 311 7.20 3.21 2.39
N VAL A 312 7.16 1.88 2.32
CA VAL A 312 7.64 0.99 3.38
C VAL A 312 9.15 0.80 3.25
N GLY A 313 9.85 0.69 4.38
CA GLY A 313 11.30 0.41 4.39
C GLY A 313 11.62 -1.03 3.95
N PRO A 314 12.86 -1.29 3.48
CA PRO A 314 13.27 -2.59 2.92
C PRO A 314 13.19 -3.78 3.91
N GLY A 315 13.09 -3.53 5.21
CA GLY A 315 12.88 -4.56 6.25
C GLY A 315 11.42 -4.78 6.66
N SER A 316 10.47 -4.07 6.07
CA SER A 316 9.04 -4.21 6.39
C SER A 316 8.51 -5.57 5.89
N PRO A 317 7.74 -6.32 6.70
CA PRO A 317 7.07 -7.54 6.24
C PRO A 317 5.86 -7.24 5.32
N PHE A 318 5.50 -5.96 5.17
CA PHE A 318 4.36 -5.51 4.39
C PHE A 318 4.82 -4.61 3.22
N PRO A 319 4.20 -4.71 2.03
CA PRO A 319 4.49 -3.81 0.89
C PRO A 319 3.92 -2.41 0.97
N ILE A 320 2.80 -2.31 1.65
CA ILE A 320 2.01 -1.12 1.86
C ILE A 320 1.76 -1.17 3.35
N ARG A 321 2.03 -0.06 4.01
CA ARG A 321 1.93 0.00 5.45
C ARG A 321 0.48 -0.29 5.86
N PRO A 322 0.26 -1.32 6.68
CA PRO A 322 -1.05 -1.61 7.18
C PRO A 322 -1.65 -0.42 7.94
N CYS A 323 -2.96 -0.26 7.79
CA CYS A 323 -3.70 0.70 8.58
C CYS A 323 -5.02 0.08 9.04
N VAL A 324 -5.32 0.16 10.33
CA VAL A 324 -6.64 -0.18 10.85
C VAL A 324 -7.41 1.13 11.06
N VAL A 325 -8.46 1.30 10.26
CA VAL A 325 -9.27 2.51 10.22
C VAL A 325 -10.59 2.26 10.94
N VAL A 326 -10.89 3.03 11.98
CA VAL A 326 -12.16 2.97 12.70
C VAL A 326 -13.09 4.07 12.16
N GLU A 327 -14.02 3.68 11.28
CA GLU A 327 -14.82 4.66 10.51
C GLU A 327 -16.28 4.78 10.96
N GLY A 328 -16.86 3.71 11.49
CA GLY A 328 -18.28 3.68 11.83
C GLY A 328 -19.13 3.85 10.56
N GLY A 329 -20.11 4.76 10.60
CA GLY A 329 -21.11 4.93 9.54
C GLY A 329 -20.93 6.19 8.69
N ARG A 330 -19.80 6.89 8.79
CA ARG A 330 -19.66 8.23 8.20
C ARG A 330 -19.27 8.23 6.74
N GLU A 331 -18.20 7.56 6.38
CA GLU A 331 -17.75 7.37 5.00
C GLU A 331 -17.91 5.91 4.58
N ALA A 332 -18.27 5.68 3.31
CA ALA A 332 -18.37 4.32 2.79
C ALA A 332 -16.97 3.70 2.60
N PRO A 333 -16.77 2.40 2.90
CA PRO A 333 -15.45 1.78 2.88
C PRO A 333 -14.79 1.83 1.49
N HIS A 334 -15.53 1.58 0.41
CA HIS A 334 -15.02 1.66 -0.97
C HIS A 334 -14.45 3.03 -1.34
N PHE A 335 -14.90 4.08 -0.65
CA PHE A 335 -14.46 5.45 -0.91
C PHE A 335 -13.09 5.76 -0.32
N ILE A 336 -12.69 5.09 0.78
CA ILE A 336 -11.50 5.45 1.57
C ILE A 336 -10.49 4.30 1.77
N GLN A 337 -10.86 3.08 1.38
CA GLN A 337 -10.07 1.89 1.66
C GLN A 337 -8.93 1.71 0.65
N TYR A 338 -7.70 1.68 1.16
CA TYR A 338 -6.50 1.28 0.42
C TYR A 338 -6.22 -0.23 0.59
N PRO A 339 -5.46 -0.85 -0.33
CA PRO A 339 -4.86 -2.16 -0.08
C PRO A 339 -4.11 -2.17 1.26
N MET A 340 -4.11 -3.32 1.95
CA MET A 340 -3.58 -3.49 3.32
C MET A 340 -4.28 -2.68 4.43
N HIS A 341 -5.25 -1.82 4.10
CA HIS A 341 -6.07 -1.18 5.13
C HIS A 341 -7.25 -2.08 5.52
N ARG A 342 -7.53 -2.14 6.82
CA ARG A 342 -8.71 -2.76 7.41
C ARG A 342 -9.63 -1.63 7.88
N VAL A 343 -10.64 -1.32 7.08
CA VAL A 343 -11.65 -0.30 7.42
C VAL A 343 -12.78 -0.98 8.18
N LEU A 344 -12.88 -0.73 9.48
CA LEU A 344 -13.99 -1.17 10.31
C LEU A 344 -15.11 -0.13 10.21
N HIS A 345 -16.27 -0.55 9.72
CA HIS A 345 -17.40 0.31 9.44
C HIS A 345 -18.72 -0.33 9.89
N THR A 346 -19.76 0.49 9.97
CA THR A 346 -21.13 0.07 10.29
C THR A 346 -22.14 0.58 9.27
N ILE A 347 -21.68 0.99 8.09
CA ILE A 347 -22.54 1.26 6.93
C ILE A 347 -23.46 0.05 6.70
N GLY A 348 -24.76 0.30 6.52
CA GLY A 348 -25.78 -0.73 6.41
C GLY A 348 -26.35 -1.25 7.74
N GLN A 349 -25.80 -0.87 8.89
CA GLN A 349 -26.25 -1.38 10.21
C GLN A 349 -27.19 -0.42 10.96
N LEU A 350 -27.23 0.86 10.57
CA LEU A 350 -28.10 1.88 11.17
C LEU A 350 -28.85 2.62 10.07
N ASP A 351 -30.07 3.05 10.36
CA ASP A 351 -30.94 3.84 9.47
C ASP A 351 -30.25 5.07 8.89
N CYS A 352 -29.50 5.83 9.70
CA CYS A 352 -28.79 7.03 9.23
C CYS A 352 -27.65 6.74 8.25
N CYS A 353 -27.21 5.49 8.11
CA CYS A 353 -26.15 5.06 7.20
C CYS A 353 -26.52 3.77 6.44
N ALA A 354 -27.82 3.54 6.22
CA ALA A 354 -28.33 2.28 5.69
C ALA A 354 -27.85 2.01 4.26
N THR A 355 -27.80 3.04 3.43
CA THR A 355 -27.40 2.92 2.02
C THR A 355 -26.00 3.45 1.76
N GLY A 356 -25.39 4.17 2.70
CA GLY A 356 -24.07 4.78 2.51
C GLY A 356 -23.65 5.62 3.70
N GLY A 357 -22.62 6.44 3.53
CA GLY A 357 -22.12 7.35 4.56
C GLY A 357 -23.22 8.25 5.12
N CYS A 358 -23.19 8.52 6.43
CA CYS A 358 -24.29 9.14 7.17
C CYS A 358 -24.65 10.60 6.81
N GLY A 359 -24.15 11.12 5.68
CA GLY A 359 -24.51 12.39 5.03
C GLY A 359 -24.69 13.59 5.98
N LYS A 360 -23.78 14.58 5.94
CA LYS A 360 -23.82 15.81 6.79
C LYS A 360 -25.08 16.72 6.62
N SER A 361 -26.32 16.25 6.51
CA SER A 361 -27.44 17.13 6.13
C SER A 361 -28.82 16.90 6.75
N SER A 362 -28.93 16.38 7.98
CA SER A 362 -30.23 16.47 8.70
C SER A 362 -30.13 17.13 10.08
N PHE A 363 -28.95 17.13 10.72
CA PHE A 363 -28.79 17.63 12.09
C PHE A 363 -27.47 18.41 12.26
N GLY A 364 -27.45 19.67 11.85
CA GLY A 364 -26.35 20.61 12.11
C GLY A 364 -24.97 20.20 11.56
N LYS A 365 -23.99 21.10 11.69
CA LYS A 365 -22.60 20.84 11.24
C LYS A 365 -21.95 19.74 12.10
N GLY A 366 -22.03 18.49 11.65
CA GLY A 366 -21.20 17.40 12.15
C GLY A 366 -21.66 16.74 13.46
N GLN A 367 -22.92 16.91 13.86
CA GLN A 367 -23.48 16.23 15.03
C GLN A 367 -24.09 14.87 14.64
N CYS A 368 -23.98 13.89 15.54
CA CYS A 368 -24.60 12.58 15.33
C CYS A 368 -26.05 12.61 15.83
N PRO A 369 -27.04 12.12 15.06
CA PRO A 369 -28.43 12.00 15.52
C PRO A 369 -28.62 10.92 16.58
N TYR A 370 -27.69 9.96 16.65
CA TYR A 370 -27.74 8.84 17.58
C TYR A 370 -26.46 8.78 18.43
N PRO A 371 -26.21 9.76 19.31
CA PRO A 371 -25.08 9.70 20.21
C PRO A 371 -25.32 8.66 21.31
N GLU A 372 -24.27 7.94 21.69
CA GLU A 372 -24.29 7.00 22.81
C GLU A 372 -23.16 7.30 23.80
N ARG A 373 -23.43 7.01 25.08
CA ARG A 373 -22.45 7.17 26.15
C ARG A 373 -21.60 5.91 26.30
N LEU A 374 -20.29 6.10 26.45
CA LEU A 374 -19.31 5.08 26.81
C LEU A 374 -19.20 4.93 28.33
N ARG A 375 -18.48 3.90 28.78
CA ARG A 375 -18.27 3.60 30.22
C ARG A 375 -17.52 4.71 30.95
N ASP A 376 -16.60 5.38 30.27
CA ASP A 376 -15.85 6.54 30.78
C ASP A 376 -16.66 7.85 30.76
N GLY A 377 -17.93 7.79 30.37
CA GLY A 377 -18.81 8.95 30.29
C GLY A 377 -18.70 9.75 29.00
N ALA A 378 -17.74 9.45 28.11
CA ALA A 378 -17.63 10.11 26.81
C ALA A 378 -18.86 9.82 25.94
N VAL A 379 -19.23 10.79 25.11
CA VAL A 379 -20.36 10.67 24.18
C VAL A 379 -19.80 10.55 22.77
N VAL A 380 -20.12 9.45 22.10
CA VAL A 380 -19.63 9.12 20.77
C VAL A 380 -20.79 8.70 19.87
N PRO A 381 -20.66 8.73 18.55
CA PRO A 381 -21.70 8.21 17.67
C PRO A 381 -21.99 6.73 17.92
N ARG A 382 -23.26 6.33 17.85
CA ARG A 382 -23.69 4.93 17.95
C ARG A 382 -22.93 4.02 16.98
N CYS A 383 -22.77 4.45 15.73
CA CYS A 383 -21.99 3.73 14.72
C CYS A 383 -20.53 3.49 15.11
N MET A 384 -19.90 4.44 15.79
CA MET A 384 -18.52 4.29 16.27
C MET A 384 -18.47 3.31 17.44
N LYS A 385 -19.38 3.44 18.41
CA LYS A 385 -19.45 2.55 19.58
C LYS A 385 -19.69 1.08 19.22
N LEU A 386 -20.44 0.81 18.15
CA LEU A 386 -20.72 -0.54 17.67
C LEU A 386 -19.44 -1.30 17.28
N ILE A 387 -18.39 -0.60 16.84
CA ILE A 387 -17.07 -1.19 16.59
C ILE A 387 -16.39 -1.43 17.94
N ARG A 388 -16.17 -2.69 18.28
CA ARG A 388 -15.62 -3.10 19.57
C ARG A 388 -14.08 -3.11 19.55
N PRO A 389 -13.42 -2.81 20.68
CA PRO A 389 -11.96 -2.94 20.79
C PRO A 389 -11.41 -4.30 20.36
N ALA A 390 -12.11 -5.39 20.66
CA ALA A 390 -11.73 -6.73 20.24
C ALA A 390 -11.65 -6.90 18.71
N GLU A 391 -12.50 -6.20 17.94
CA GLU A 391 -12.48 -6.25 16.47
C GLU A 391 -11.26 -5.50 15.91
N VAL A 392 -10.88 -4.38 16.54
CA VAL A 392 -9.64 -3.65 16.22
C VAL A 392 -8.42 -4.51 16.52
N VAL A 393 -8.39 -5.17 17.68
CA VAL A 393 -7.31 -6.10 18.06
C VAL A 393 -7.22 -7.24 17.04
N ALA A 394 -8.33 -7.87 16.69
CA ALA A 394 -8.37 -8.94 15.71
C ALA A 394 -7.94 -8.47 14.32
N ALA A 395 -8.27 -7.24 13.91
CA ALA A 395 -7.83 -6.65 12.65
C ALA A 395 -6.31 -6.43 12.63
N ILE A 396 -5.72 -5.93 13.73
CA ILE A 396 -4.26 -5.78 13.86
C ILE A 396 -3.58 -7.14 13.84
N GLU A 397 -3.98 -8.06 14.71
CA GLU A 397 -3.39 -9.41 14.78
C GLU A 397 -3.57 -10.19 13.48
N GLY A 398 -4.70 -10.02 12.80
CA GLY A 398 -5.01 -10.66 11.53
C GLY A 398 -4.03 -10.28 10.41
N LEU A 399 -3.42 -9.09 10.47
CA LEU A 399 -2.36 -8.70 9.54
C LEU A 399 -1.08 -9.53 9.72
N TYR A 400 -0.83 -10.03 10.94
CA TYR A 400 0.33 -10.86 11.27
C TYR A 400 0.04 -12.36 11.16
N ARG A 401 -1.23 -12.75 11.37
CA ARG A 401 -1.70 -14.14 11.22
C ARG A 401 -1.94 -14.52 9.77
N GLY A 402 -2.34 -13.56 8.93
CA GLY A 402 -2.67 -13.80 7.53
C GLY A 402 -1.44 -14.18 6.71
N GLU A 403 -1.60 -15.18 5.84
CA GLU A 403 -0.66 -15.50 4.75
C GLU A 403 -0.58 -14.40 3.68
N ALA A 404 -1.37 -13.32 3.81
CA ALA A 404 -1.32 -12.10 3.00
C ALA A 404 -0.06 -11.25 3.27
N ARG A 405 1.10 -11.91 3.37
CA ARG A 405 2.34 -11.35 2.85
C ARG A 405 2.15 -11.30 1.34
N LEU A 406 2.69 -10.30 0.66
CA LEU A 406 2.81 -10.46 -0.78
C LEU A 406 3.54 -11.76 -1.10
N PRO A 407 3.28 -12.36 -2.26
CA PRO A 407 4.17 -13.38 -2.79
C PRO A 407 5.60 -12.88 -2.61
N ARG A 408 6.51 -13.71 -2.10
CA ARG A 408 7.92 -13.30 -1.87
C ARG A 408 8.48 -12.63 -3.14
N ALA A 409 8.00 -13.08 -4.29
CA ALA A 409 8.26 -12.56 -5.63
C ALA A 409 7.91 -11.08 -5.91
N PHE A 410 7.13 -10.38 -5.09
CA PHE A 410 6.74 -9.00 -5.42
C PHE A 410 7.92 -8.03 -5.41
N GLY A 411 8.87 -8.19 -4.47
CA GLY A 411 10.10 -7.39 -4.46
C GLY A 411 10.89 -7.55 -5.76
N ARG A 412 11.05 -8.81 -6.20
CA ARG A 412 11.71 -9.17 -7.47
C ARG A 412 11.00 -8.55 -8.68
N ALA A 413 9.69 -8.70 -8.79
CA ALA A 413 8.90 -8.12 -9.89
C ALA A 413 8.98 -6.58 -9.92
N GLN A 414 8.94 -5.92 -8.75
CA GLN A 414 9.05 -4.47 -8.66
C GLN A 414 10.44 -3.99 -9.10
N ALA A 415 11.51 -4.65 -8.69
CA ALA A 415 12.89 -4.32 -9.07
C ALA A 415 13.09 -4.39 -10.60
N ILE A 416 12.47 -5.38 -11.26
CA ILE A 416 12.43 -5.49 -12.73
C ILE A 416 11.64 -4.33 -13.34
N PHE A 417 10.44 -4.02 -12.84
CA PHE A 417 9.62 -2.94 -13.40
C PHE A 417 10.24 -1.56 -13.27
N GLU A 418 10.91 -1.26 -12.16
CA GLU A 418 11.60 0.01 -11.96
C GLU A 418 12.72 0.21 -12.99
N ARG A 419 13.46 -0.86 -13.31
CA ARG A 419 14.50 -0.84 -14.35
C ARG A 419 13.90 -0.80 -15.76
N LEU A 420 12.84 -1.57 -16.02
CA LEU A 420 12.14 -1.56 -17.31
C LEU A 420 11.62 -0.17 -17.65
N ARG A 421 11.11 0.59 -16.67
CA ARG A 421 10.67 1.98 -16.90
C ARG A 421 11.80 2.91 -17.34
N ARG A 422 13.06 2.63 -16.95
CA ARG A 422 14.24 3.40 -17.35
C ARG A 422 14.73 2.99 -18.74
N VAL A 423 14.80 1.68 -19.00
CA VAL A 423 15.38 1.10 -20.23
C VAL A 423 14.38 1.09 -21.40
N ARG A 424 13.09 1.01 -21.11
CA ARG A 424 11.98 0.90 -22.08
C ARG A 424 10.80 1.82 -21.70
N PRO A 425 10.99 3.14 -21.60
CA PRO A 425 9.90 4.04 -21.23
C PRO A 425 8.78 4.00 -22.28
N GLY A 426 7.58 3.62 -21.87
CA GLY A 426 6.39 3.59 -22.75
C GLY A 426 6.39 2.50 -23.83
N ALA A 427 7.27 1.50 -23.74
CA ALA A 427 7.29 0.42 -24.72
C ALA A 427 5.99 -0.39 -24.71
N ALA A 428 5.30 -0.44 -25.85
CA ALA A 428 4.06 -1.19 -25.99
C ALA A 428 4.27 -2.71 -25.90
N THR A 429 5.46 -3.19 -26.24
CA THR A 429 5.84 -4.61 -26.12
C THR A 429 7.21 -4.75 -25.48
N VAL A 430 7.33 -5.74 -24.59
CA VAL A 430 8.56 -6.09 -23.86
C VAL A 430 8.71 -7.60 -23.91
N ALA A 431 9.93 -8.10 -24.14
CA ALA A 431 10.23 -9.53 -24.08
C ALA A 431 11.16 -9.82 -22.90
N GLY A 432 10.88 -10.85 -22.11
CA GLY A 432 11.76 -11.24 -21.02
C GLY A 432 11.79 -12.74 -20.74
N ALA A 433 12.76 -13.16 -19.93
CA ALA A 433 12.87 -14.53 -19.46
C ALA A 433 13.01 -14.60 -17.92
N GLU A 434 12.30 -15.54 -17.32
CA GLU A 434 12.44 -15.94 -15.91
C GLU A 434 12.96 -17.37 -15.87
N ILE A 435 14.13 -17.54 -15.27
CA ILE A 435 14.85 -18.82 -15.17
C ILE A 435 14.74 -19.31 -13.73
N GLY A 436 14.07 -20.44 -13.50
CA GLY A 436 13.74 -20.92 -12.15
C GLY A 436 12.35 -20.49 -11.68
N VAL A 437 11.33 -20.72 -12.51
CA VAL A 437 9.94 -20.24 -12.29
C VAL A 437 9.26 -20.85 -11.05
N LEU A 438 9.54 -22.12 -10.77
CA LEU A 438 8.91 -22.93 -9.73
C LEU A 438 7.37 -22.85 -9.74
N ARG A 439 6.76 -21.98 -8.91
CA ARG A 439 5.29 -21.82 -8.78
C ARG A 439 4.73 -20.66 -9.60
N GLY A 440 5.58 -19.90 -10.32
CA GLY A 440 5.15 -18.79 -11.17
C GLY A 440 4.72 -17.54 -10.40
N GLU A 441 5.14 -17.39 -9.13
CA GLU A 441 4.76 -16.23 -8.30
C GLU A 441 5.23 -14.90 -8.88
N MET A 442 6.45 -14.84 -9.43
CA MET A 442 6.96 -13.63 -10.09
C MET A 442 6.34 -13.48 -11.48
N SER A 443 6.26 -14.58 -12.24
CA SER A 443 5.69 -14.60 -13.58
C SER A 443 4.29 -13.97 -13.64
N GLN A 444 3.40 -14.34 -12.72
CA GLN A 444 2.04 -13.78 -12.68
C GLN A 444 2.02 -12.28 -12.38
N LEU A 445 2.93 -11.80 -11.52
CA LEU A 445 3.02 -10.39 -11.19
C LEU A 445 3.57 -9.59 -12.39
N LEU A 446 4.58 -10.12 -13.07
CA LEU A 446 5.14 -9.53 -14.28
C LEU A 446 4.10 -9.44 -15.40
N LEU A 447 3.37 -10.52 -15.67
CA LEU A 447 2.36 -10.59 -16.73
C LEU A 447 1.12 -9.72 -16.46
N ARG A 448 0.76 -9.51 -15.18
CA ARG A 448 -0.30 -8.56 -14.78
C ARG A 448 0.16 -7.11 -14.81
N GLY A 449 1.40 -6.85 -14.41
CA GLY A 449 1.94 -5.50 -14.28
C GLY A 449 2.31 -4.84 -15.61
N HIS A 450 2.46 -5.62 -16.69
CA HIS A 450 2.72 -5.09 -18.02
C HIS A 450 1.97 -5.89 -19.10
N LEU A 451 0.88 -5.33 -19.62
CA LEU A 451 0.02 -6.00 -20.61
C LEU A 451 0.71 -6.32 -21.95
N GLY A 452 1.78 -5.59 -22.28
CA GLY A 452 2.61 -5.86 -23.45
C GLY A 452 3.77 -6.85 -23.25
N LEU A 453 3.90 -7.44 -22.05
CA LEU A 453 5.01 -8.34 -21.74
C LEU A 453 4.79 -9.72 -22.38
N HIS A 454 5.78 -10.20 -23.13
CA HIS A 454 5.93 -11.58 -23.55
C HIS A 454 7.00 -12.27 -22.68
N LEU A 455 6.58 -13.25 -21.88
CA LEU A 455 7.45 -13.88 -20.89
C LEU A 455 7.80 -15.33 -21.26
N THR A 456 9.09 -15.62 -21.35
CA THR A 456 9.60 -16.99 -21.42
C THR A 456 9.84 -17.51 -20.00
N MET A 457 9.06 -18.49 -19.59
CA MET A 457 9.06 -19.10 -18.27
C MET A 457 9.84 -20.42 -18.35
N VAL A 458 11.04 -20.48 -17.80
CA VAL A 458 11.93 -21.65 -17.87
C VAL A 458 12.08 -22.30 -16.51
N ASP A 459 11.73 -23.59 -16.43
CA ASP A 459 12.03 -24.43 -15.28
C ASP A 459 12.04 -25.89 -15.72
N ARG A 460 12.82 -26.73 -15.03
CA ARG A 460 12.88 -28.17 -15.31
C ARG A 460 11.67 -28.94 -14.76
N TRP A 461 11.04 -28.45 -13.69
CA TRP A 461 9.95 -29.11 -12.94
C TRP A 461 10.12 -30.62 -12.77
N ARG A 462 11.35 -31.06 -12.48
CA ARG A 462 11.63 -32.47 -12.25
C ARG A 462 12.59 -32.63 -11.10
N ARG A 463 12.47 -33.80 -10.46
CA ARG A 463 13.45 -34.29 -9.50
C ARG A 463 14.65 -34.85 -10.27
N ASP A 464 15.85 -34.40 -9.92
CA ASP A 464 17.11 -34.90 -10.47
C ASP A 464 17.93 -35.55 -9.34
N PRO A 465 17.80 -36.88 -9.11
CA PRO A 465 18.58 -37.56 -8.09
C PRO A 465 20.07 -37.57 -8.47
N GLY A 466 20.91 -36.91 -7.67
CA GLY A 466 22.36 -36.81 -7.90
C GLY A 466 22.83 -35.52 -8.57
N ASP A 467 21.91 -34.56 -8.79
CA ASP A 467 22.28 -33.21 -9.18
C ASP A 467 23.08 -32.52 -8.06
N PRO A 468 24.26 -31.92 -8.35
CA PRO A 468 25.02 -31.14 -7.37
C PRO A 468 24.33 -29.82 -6.92
N GLY A 469 23.23 -29.41 -7.55
CA GLY A 469 22.35 -28.29 -7.15
C GLY A 469 21.86 -28.37 -5.71
N ASP A 470 21.10 -27.38 -5.20
CA ASP A 470 20.67 -27.33 -3.78
C ASP A 470 20.11 -28.69 -3.29
N PRO A 471 20.90 -29.47 -2.51
CA PRO A 471 20.57 -30.86 -2.20
C PRO A 471 19.30 -30.96 -1.34
N ALA A 472 18.98 -29.90 -0.59
CA ALA A 472 17.80 -29.84 0.25
C ALA A 472 16.52 -29.52 -0.54
N PHE A 473 16.64 -28.85 -1.69
CA PHE A 473 15.50 -28.47 -2.52
C PHE A 473 15.16 -29.56 -3.55
N TYR A 474 16.15 -30.10 -4.26
CA TYR A 474 15.94 -31.12 -5.30
C TYR A 474 15.81 -32.55 -4.78
N SER A 475 15.95 -32.77 -3.46
CA SER A 475 15.55 -34.02 -2.80
C SER A 475 14.02 -34.16 -2.63
N ARG A 476 13.24 -33.11 -2.93
CA ARG A 476 11.76 -33.17 -2.88
C ARG A 476 11.20 -34.21 -3.88
N PRO A 477 10.06 -34.85 -3.56
CA PRO A 477 9.45 -35.83 -4.45
C PRO A 477 8.89 -35.18 -5.72
N GLN A 478 8.86 -35.91 -6.84
CA GLN A 478 8.40 -35.41 -8.15
C GLN A 478 7.04 -34.69 -8.09
N ARG A 479 6.08 -35.21 -7.30
CA ARG A 479 4.77 -34.58 -7.07
C ARG A 479 4.82 -33.11 -6.66
N TYR A 480 5.87 -32.68 -5.95
CA TYR A 480 6.06 -31.28 -5.57
C TYR A 480 6.32 -30.40 -6.80
N PHE A 481 7.13 -30.88 -7.74
CA PHE A 481 7.44 -30.17 -8.97
C PHE A 481 6.28 -30.21 -9.97
N ASP A 482 5.57 -31.33 -10.04
CA ASP A 482 4.33 -31.44 -10.86
C ASP A 482 3.29 -30.43 -10.39
N GLU A 483 3.09 -30.31 -9.06
CA GLU A 483 2.20 -29.31 -8.49
C GLU A 483 2.70 -27.88 -8.72
N ALA A 484 4.00 -27.63 -8.58
CA ALA A 484 4.57 -26.31 -8.86
C ALA A 484 4.33 -25.89 -10.31
N LYS A 485 4.54 -26.81 -11.27
CA LYS A 485 4.24 -26.58 -12.70
C LYS A 485 2.77 -26.30 -12.93
N ARG A 486 1.89 -27.09 -12.30
CA ARG A 486 0.43 -26.89 -12.38
C ARG A 486 0.04 -25.50 -11.90
N VAL A 487 0.52 -25.10 -10.71
CA VAL A 487 0.26 -23.77 -10.13
C VAL A 487 0.81 -22.65 -11.01
N ALA A 488 2.02 -22.78 -11.54
CA ALA A 488 2.60 -21.80 -12.46
C ALA A 488 1.75 -21.64 -13.74
N THR A 489 1.28 -22.77 -14.28
CA THR A 489 0.45 -22.81 -15.49
C THR A 489 -0.96 -22.25 -15.24
N GLU A 490 -1.60 -22.58 -14.12
CA GLU A 490 -2.93 -22.08 -13.77
C GLU A 490 -2.88 -20.57 -13.44
N SER A 491 -1.92 -20.14 -12.61
CA SER A 491 -1.82 -18.75 -12.14
C SER A 491 -1.50 -17.75 -13.25
N THR A 492 -0.86 -18.19 -14.34
CA THR A 492 -0.53 -17.34 -15.50
C THR A 492 -1.43 -17.59 -16.72
N ASP A 493 -2.53 -18.33 -16.57
CA ASP A 493 -3.39 -18.70 -17.72
C ASP A 493 -4.08 -17.51 -18.40
N PHE A 494 -4.37 -16.46 -17.62
CA PHE A 494 -4.93 -15.20 -18.12
C PHE A 494 -4.05 -14.50 -19.18
N ALA A 495 -2.79 -14.90 -19.32
CA ALA A 495 -1.82 -14.37 -20.30
C ALA A 495 -1.23 -15.48 -21.18
N ARG A 496 -2.02 -16.53 -21.47
CA ARG A 496 -1.62 -17.69 -22.28
C ARG A 496 -0.99 -17.31 -23.62
N ASP A 497 -1.51 -16.26 -24.26
CA ASP A 497 -1.08 -15.71 -25.55
C ASP A 497 0.26 -14.96 -25.48
N ARG A 498 0.69 -14.55 -24.29
CA ARG A 498 1.91 -13.77 -24.06
C ARG A 498 2.89 -14.45 -23.11
N ARG A 499 2.77 -15.77 -22.93
CA ARG A 499 3.75 -16.57 -22.18
C ARG A 499 4.21 -17.76 -23.00
N ARG A 500 5.46 -18.17 -22.81
CA ARG A 500 6.01 -19.43 -23.31
C ARG A 500 6.56 -20.22 -22.12
N ILE A 501 5.91 -21.34 -21.79
CA ILE A 501 6.38 -22.24 -20.74
C ILE A 501 7.34 -23.26 -21.35
N VAL A 502 8.56 -23.33 -20.83
CA VAL A 502 9.62 -24.23 -21.30
C VAL A 502 10.00 -25.17 -20.16
N THR A 503 9.71 -26.47 -20.32
CA THR A 503 10.02 -27.51 -19.33
C THR A 503 11.31 -28.26 -19.69
N MET A 504 12.47 -27.68 -19.40
CA MET A 504 13.79 -28.28 -19.67
C MET A 504 14.88 -27.63 -18.80
N PRO A 505 16.10 -28.20 -18.74
CA PRO A 505 17.25 -27.56 -18.10
C PRO A 505 17.53 -26.18 -18.70
N SER A 506 17.90 -25.22 -17.84
CA SER A 506 18.06 -23.80 -18.21
C SER A 506 19.03 -23.57 -19.39
N VAL A 507 20.21 -24.20 -19.36
CA VAL A 507 21.22 -24.09 -20.42
C VAL A 507 20.72 -24.63 -21.76
N GLU A 508 19.88 -25.67 -21.74
CA GLU A 508 19.25 -26.21 -22.96
C GLU A 508 18.17 -25.24 -23.48
N ALA A 509 17.34 -24.70 -22.59
CA ALA A 509 16.31 -23.71 -22.93
C ALA A 509 16.89 -22.46 -23.60
N ALA A 510 18.06 -22.00 -23.15
CA ALA A 510 18.73 -20.85 -23.74
C ALA A 510 19.03 -21.04 -25.24
N ARG A 511 19.23 -22.28 -25.70
CA ARG A 511 19.50 -22.59 -27.12
C ARG A 511 18.30 -22.36 -28.02
N GLU A 512 17.09 -22.40 -27.48
CA GLU A 512 15.85 -22.11 -28.21
C GLU A 512 15.50 -20.61 -28.27
N VAL A 513 16.30 -19.78 -27.61
CA VAL A 513 16.14 -18.33 -27.57
C VAL A 513 17.15 -17.67 -28.48
N ARG A 514 16.67 -16.75 -29.32
CA ARG A 514 17.52 -15.98 -30.24
C ARG A 514 18.40 -15.00 -29.45
N ASP A 515 19.65 -14.86 -29.86
CA ASP A 515 20.56 -13.86 -29.28
C ASP A 515 20.01 -12.43 -29.43
N ARG A 516 20.29 -11.58 -28.45
CA ARG A 516 19.89 -10.16 -28.42
C ARG A 516 18.38 -9.93 -28.66
N SER A 517 17.54 -10.83 -28.14
CA SER A 517 16.08 -10.77 -28.34
C SER A 517 15.31 -10.34 -27.10
N LEU A 518 15.89 -10.43 -25.90
CA LEU A 518 15.23 -10.17 -24.63
C LEU A 518 15.57 -8.79 -24.06
N ASP A 519 14.56 -8.09 -23.56
CA ASP A 519 14.69 -6.82 -22.84
C ASP A 519 15.08 -7.02 -21.36
N PHE A 520 14.73 -8.17 -20.78
CA PHE A 520 15.27 -8.57 -19.49
C PHE A 520 15.44 -10.08 -19.34
N ILE A 521 16.35 -10.46 -18.45
CA ILE A 521 16.58 -11.84 -18.02
C ILE A 521 16.73 -11.84 -16.50
N PHE A 522 16.03 -12.74 -15.83
CA PHE A 522 16.07 -12.90 -14.38
C PHE A 522 16.39 -14.35 -14.00
N ILE A 523 17.50 -14.57 -13.29
CA ILE A 523 18.01 -15.89 -12.89
C ILE A 523 17.72 -16.18 -11.42
N ASP A 524 16.98 -17.26 -11.15
CA ASP A 524 16.62 -17.76 -9.81
C ASP A 524 16.46 -19.30 -9.82
N ALA A 525 17.33 -20.00 -10.56
CA ALA A 525 17.28 -21.45 -10.75
C ALA A 525 18.21 -22.20 -9.79
N ASP A 526 19.43 -22.52 -10.24
CA ASP A 526 20.40 -23.26 -9.43
C ASP A 526 21.28 -22.30 -8.62
N HIS A 527 21.28 -22.48 -7.30
CA HIS A 527 22.00 -21.61 -6.36
C HIS A 527 23.44 -22.06 -6.08
N THR A 528 23.92 -23.12 -6.76
CA THR A 528 25.35 -23.47 -6.78
C THR A 528 26.14 -22.48 -7.63
N TYR A 529 27.45 -22.41 -7.39
CA TYR A 529 28.34 -21.59 -8.23
C TYR A 529 28.31 -22.05 -9.69
N GLU A 530 28.45 -23.36 -9.93
CA GLU A 530 28.51 -23.94 -11.27
C GLU A 530 27.20 -23.70 -12.01
N GLY A 531 26.06 -23.97 -11.37
CA GLY A 531 24.75 -23.76 -11.98
C GLY A 531 24.48 -22.29 -12.32
N CYS A 532 24.73 -21.37 -11.38
CA CYS A 532 24.55 -19.95 -11.62
C CYS A 532 25.50 -19.41 -12.71
N ARG A 533 26.78 -19.82 -12.68
CA ARG A 533 27.77 -19.46 -13.72
C ARG A 533 27.32 -19.94 -15.09
N ASP A 534 26.85 -21.18 -15.20
CA ASP A 534 26.43 -21.77 -16.46
C ASP A 534 25.15 -21.11 -17.00
N ASP A 535 24.22 -20.75 -16.11
CA ASP A 535 23.05 -19.95 -16.46
C ASP A 535 23.44 -18.55 -16.97
N ILE A 536 24.34 -17.86 -16.27
CA ILE A 536 24.84 -16.54 -16.70
C ILE A 536 25.46 -16.65 -18.10
N ALA A 537 26.35 -17.63 -18.31
CA ALA A 537 27.02 -17.83 -19.59
C ALA A 537 26.04 -18.15 -20.74
N ALA A 538 25.01 -18.96 -20.48
CA ALA A 538 24.03 -19.37 -21.48
C ALA A 538 23.04 -18.26 -21.83
N TRP A 539 22.60 -17.47 -20.83
CA TRP A 539 21.53 -16.50 -21.00
C TRP A 539 22.00 -15.09 -21.33
N PHE A 540 23.19 -14.67 -20.89
CA PHE A 540 23.68 -13.32 -21.17
C PHE A 540 23.70 -12.94 -22.67
N PRO A 541 24.10 -13.82 -23.62
CA PRO A 541 24.03 -13.53 -25.06
C PRO A 541 22.61 -13.27 -25.61
N LYS A 542 21.57 -13.71 -24.88
CA LYS A 542 20.15 -13.55 -25.26
C LYS A 542 19.64 -12.15 -24.97
N LEU A 543 20.35 -11.40 -24.13
CA LEU A 543 20.00 -10.04 -23.73
C LEU A 543 20.31 -9.03 -24.84
N LYS A 544 19.42 -8.06 -25.03
CA LYS A 544 19.71 -6.86 -25.84
C LYS A 544 20.84 -6.04 -25.21
N PRO A 545 21.60 -5.25 -26.00
CA PRO A 545 22.75 -4.47 -25.48
C PRO A 545 22.45 -3.53 -24.31
N ASP A 546 21.21 -3.08 -24.17
CA ASP A 546 20.72 -2.20 -23.12
C ASP A 546 19.71 -2.89 -22.17
N GLY A 547 19.56 -4.21 -22.29
CA GLY A 547 18.62 -4.99 -21.50
C GLY A 547 19.02 -5.10 -20.03
N ILE A 548 18.09 -5.60 -19.23
CA ILE A 548 18.27 -5.79 -17.79
C ILE A 548 18.68 -7.22 -17.53
N PHE A 549 19.86 -7.42 -16.96
CA PHE A 549 20.33 -8.74 -16.53
C PHE A 549 20.43 -8.75 -15.02
N GLY A 550 19.78 -9.73 -14.39
CA GLY A 550 19.80 -9.87 -12.95
C GLY A 550 19.34 -11.23 -12.49
N GLY A 551 19.20 -11.35 -11.18
CA GLY A 551 18.76 -12.57 -10.53
C GLY A 551 18.55 -12.38 -9.04
N HIS A 552 18.43 -13.48 -8.33
CA HIS A 552 18.12 -13.51 -6.90
C HIS A 552 19.20 -14.26 -6.10
N ASP A 553 19.05 -14.29 -4.77
CA ASP A 553 19.91 -15.01 -3.83
C ASP A 553 21.39 -14.56 -3.80
N TYR A 554 21.69 -13.29 -4.08
CA TYR A 554 23.06 -12.77 -4.14
C TYR A 554 23.88 -12.95 -2.87
N ASP A 555 23.29 -12.76 -1.68
CA ASP A 555 24.02 -12.83 -0.39
C ASP A 555 23.21 -13.61 0.66
N ARG A 556 23.05 -14.91 0.43
CA ARG A 556 22.27 -15.81 1.31
C ARG A 556 23.20 -16.72 2.12
N PRO A 557 23.34 -16.50 3.45
CA PRO A 557 24.19 -17.33 4.31
C PRO A 557 23.68 -18.78 4.51
N ARG A 558 22.50 -19.11 3.94
CA ARG A 558 21.92 -20.45 4.02
C ARG A 558 22.50 -21.42 2.98
N TYR A 559 23.10 -20.91 1.90
CA TYR A 559 23.71 -21.75 0.88
C TYR A 559 25.23 -21.83 1.12
N PRO A 560 25.81 -23.05 1.22
CA PRO A 560 27.24 -23.18 1.44
C PRO A 560 28.05 -22.55 0.29
N ASN A 561 29.15 -21.88 0.64
CA ASN A 561 30.21 -21.38 -0.27
C ASN A 561 29.89 -20.16 -1.17
N GLU A 562 28.89 -19.34 -0.84
CA GLU A 562 28.63 -18.08 -1.57
C GLU A 562 28.43 -18.29 -3.10
N GLY A 563 27.77 -19.38 -3.50
CA GLY A 563 27.76 -19.86 -4.89
C GLY A 563 27.31 -18.81 -5.92
N VAL A 564 26.11 -18.28 -5.75
CA VAL A 564 25.55 -17.22 -6.60
C VAL A 564 26.42 -15.96 -6.56
N LYS A 565 26.76 -15.49 -5.35
CA LYS A 565 27.59 -14.29 -5.16
C LYS A 565 28.87 -14.37 -5.98
N ARG A 566 29.61 -15.47 -5.81
CA ARG A 566 30.89 -15.71 -6.46
C ARG A 566 30.74 -15.76 -7.98
N ALA A 567 29.72 -16.45 -8.49
CA ALA A 567 29.46 -16.53 -9.93
C ALA A 567 29.19 -15.15 -10.55
N VAL A 568 28.37 -14.34 -9.86
CA VAL A 568 28.03 -12.97 -10.30
C VAL A 568 29.23 -12.04 -10.19
N ASP A 569 29.97 -12.05 -9.08
CA ASP A 569 31.17 -11.22 -8.87
C ASP A 569 32.26 -11.51 -9.91
N GLU A 570 32.53 -12.78 -10.19
CA GLU A 570 33.53 -13.18 -11.20
C GLU A 570 33.10 -12.77 -12.62
N PHE A 571 31.81 -12.96 -12.96
CA PHE A 571 31.28 -12.51 -14.24
C PHE A 571 31.36 -10.99 -14.39
N ALA A 572 30.96 -10.25 -13.35
CA ALA A 572 31.00 -8.80 -13.35
C ALA A 572 32.44 -8.26 -13.45
N ALA A 573 33.39 -8.86 -12.73
CA ALA A 573 34.79 -8.50 -12.80
C ALA A 573 35.38 -8.74 -14.21
N ALA A 574 35.08 -9.91 -14.81
CA ALA A 574 35.54 -10.24 -16.15
C ALA A 574 34.96 -9.32 -17.23
N GLY A 575 33.67 -8.97 -17.10
CA GLY A 575 32.95 -8.10 -18.04
C GLY A 575 33.04 -6.60 -17.76
N LYS A 576 33.73 -6.19 -16.69
CA LYS A 576 33.77 -4.79 -16.19
C LYS A 576 32.37 -4.21 -15.93
N PHE A 577 31.50 -5.01 -15.33
CA PHE A 577 30.18 -4.58 -14.88
C PHE A 577 30.22 -4.15 -13.40
N HIS A 578 29.35 -3.23 -13.03
CA HIS A 578 29.00 -2.95 -11.65
C HIS A 578 27.83 -3.85 -11.22
N VAL A 579 27.96 -4.50 -10.06
CA VAL A 579 26.87 -5.26 -9.44
C VAL A 579 26.08 -4.34 -8.51
N GLU A 580 24.79 -4.18 -8.79
CA GLU A 580 23.84 -3.50 -7.92
C GLU A 580 23.00 -4.54 -7.18
N THR A 581 22.95 -4.46 -5.85
CA THR A 581 22.04 -5.29 -5.03
C THR A 581 20.76 -4.53 -4.70
N ASP A 582 19.62 -5.20 -4.75
CA ASP A 582 18.30 -4.63 -4.46
C ASP A 582 17.58 -5.46 -3.38
N ARG A 583 16.34 -5.07 -3.06
CA ARG A 583 15.46 -5.75 -2.10
C ARG A 583 15.37 -7.26 -2.39
N ASP A 584 15.08 -8.04 -1.35
CA ASP A 584 14.97 -9.50 -1.44
C ASP A 584 16.26 -10.20 -1.93
N ASN A 585 17.44 -9.60 -1.78
CA ASN A 585 18.72 -10.15 -2.28
C ASN A 585 18.78 -10.30 -3.80
N CYS A 586 18.03 -9.47 -4.54
CA CYS A 586 18.20 -9.38 -5.98
C CYS A 586 19.56 -8.79 -6.32
N TRP A 587 20.13 -9.21 -7.44
CA TRP A 587 21.31 -8.60 -8.05
C TRP A 587 21.01 -8.21 -9.48
N PHE A 588 21.63 -7.14 -9.94
CA PHE A 588 21.59 -6.65 -11.31
C PHE A 588 22.97 -6.20 -11.72
N ILE A 589 23.28 -6.31 -13.02
CA ILE A 589 24.56 -5.86 -13.56
C ILE A 589 24.36 -4.70 -14.55
N HIS A 590 25.27 -3.73 -14.48
CA HIS A 590 25.28 -2.55 -15.35
C HIS A 590 26.71 -2.27 -15.86
N PRO A 591 26.89 -1.73 -17.08
CA PRO A 591 28.21 -1.32 -17.54
C PRO A 591 28.86 -0.36 -16.55
N ALA A 592 30.13 -0.57 -16.21
CA ALA A 592 30.85 0.38 -15.37
C ALA A 592 30.87 1.76 -16.05
N GLN A 593 30.39 2.80 -15.35
CA GLN A 593 30.44 4.16 -15.88
C GLN A 593 31.90 4.57 -16.08
N SER A 594 32.30 4.80 -17.34
CA SER A 594 33.56 5.46 -17.64
C SER A 594 33.46 6.92 -17.19
N ASN A 595 34.26 7.33 -16.21
CA ASN A 595 34.46 8.74 -15.91
C ASN A 595 35.03 9.45 -17.15
N GLY A 596 34.15 10.11 -17.90
CA GLY A 596 34.47 11.04 -18.98
C GLY A 596 34.66 10.41 -20.38
N GLY A 597 33.72 10.71 -21.28
CA GLY A 597 33.98 10.84 -22.71
C GLY A 597 33.92 9.57 -23.58
N VAL A 598 32.91 9.56 -24.45
CA VAL A 598 32.75 8.74 -25.68
C VAL A 598 32.43 7.27 -25.48
N ALA A 599 31.26 6.89 -26.01
CA ALA A 599 30.78 5.52 -26.12
C ALA A 599 31.76 4.62 -26.88
N GLY A 600 32.39 3.70 -26.16
CA GLY A 600 33.11 2.56 -26.70
C GLY A 600 33.03 1.43 -25.68
N GLY A 601 32.60 0.24 -26.10
CA GLY A 601 32.73 -0.97 -25.29
C GLY A 601 31.45 -1.66 -24.82
N VAL A 602 30.48 -1.87 -25.71
CA VAL A 602 29.73 -3.15 -25.70
C VAL A 602 30.20 -4.03 -26.87
N GLY A 603 30.61 -3.42 -27.99
CA GLY A 603 31.11 -4.12 -29.18
C GLY A 603 32.45 -4.83 -29.01
N ASP A 604 33.37 -4.28 -28.20
CA ASP A 604 34.75 -4.80 -28.12
C ASP A 604 34.89 -6.09 -27.29
N PHE A 605 33.93 -6.38 -26.41
CA PHE A 605 33.90 -7.64 -25.65
C PHE A 605 33.46 -8.83 -26.52
N PHE A 606 32.62 -8.60 -27.53
CA PHE A 606 32.11 -9.66 -28.43
C PHE A 606 33.15 -10.23 -29.40
N ASN A 607 34.31 -9.57 -29.56
CA ASN A 607 35.39 -10.08 -30.42
C ASN A 607 36.44 -10.90 -29.65
N ALA A 608 36.36 -10.94 -28.30
CA ALA A 608 37.34 -11.60 -27.44
C ALA A 608 36.82 -12.90 -26.78
N LEU A 609 35.53 -13.20 -26.89
CA LEU A 609 34.91 -14.51 -26.63
C LEU A 609 34.64 -15.20 -27.96
#